data_AF-A0A4S8LK23-F1
#
_entry.id   AF-A0A4S8LK23-F1
#
_cell.length_a   1.000
_cell.length_b   1.000
_cell.length_c   1.000
_cell.angle_alpha   90.00
_cell.angle_beta   90.00
_cell.angle_gamma   90.00
#
_symmetry.space_group_name_H-M   'P 1'
#
loop_
_entity.id
_entity.type
_entity.pdbx_description
1 polymer ?
#
loop_
_entity_poly.entity_id
_entity_poly.type
_entity_poly.pdbx_seq_one_letter_code
_entity_poly.pdbx_strand_id
1 'polypeptide(L)'
;MFSIFLNTGFNGHFQLFSKEVNLLDCQGHYKHDTVPQWDGNTDSIIRWISKVNDLASYSPAMNQQLGSIVPRRLQGKAEVWYFSIPLAKRRKLEESWDQLRQEIMGYYMNQTWLDKTKKRAWDTRYREMGHTRETPSDYYIRKSDLLTAVFQMEDSELILEIMDGAPKGWHTILTTRLYKDVCELQSAIRYHEETLMDLD
;
A
#
# COMPACT_ATOMS: atom_id res chain seq x y z
N MET A 1 22.65 -4.28 7.22
CA MET A 1 21.88 -3.92 8.43
C MET A 1 20.79 -2.93 8.00
N PHE A 2 19.77 -3.43 7.29
CA PHE A 2 18.59 -2.66 6.90
C PHE A 2 17.44 -3.21 7.73
N SER A 3 17.29 -2.65 8.93
CA SER A 3 16.22 -3.01 9.86
C SER A 3 15.14 -1.95 9.76
N ILE A 4 13.88 -2.41 9.78
CA ILE A 4 12.65 -1.63 9.99
C ILE A 4 12.16 -0.86 8.75
N PHE A 5 11.37 -1.52 7.90
CA PHE A 5 10.28 -0.86 7.18
C PHE A 5 9.05 -1.77 7.19
N LEU A 6 7.91 -1.17 7.56
CA LEU A 6 6.59 -1.76 7.81
C LEU A 6 6.43 -2.42 9.19
N ASN A 7 6.59 -1.61 10.24
CA ASN A 7 5.88 -1.81 11.49
C ASN A 7 5.40 -0.43 12.00
N THR A 8 4.45 0.16 11.27
CA THR A 8 3.67 1.32 11.74
C THR A 8 2.22 1.03 11.42
N GLY A 9 1.45 0.83 12.49
CA GLY A 9 0.06 0.42 12.44
C GLY A 9 -0.84 1.52 11.88
N PHE A 10 -1.64 1.15 10.89
CA PHE A 10 -2.88 1.84 10.60
C PHE A 10 -3.97 1.17 11.44
N ASN A 11 -4.16 1.63 12.68
CA ASN A 11 -5.23 1.16 13.55
C ASN A 11 -6.55 1.86 13.17
N GLY A 12 -7.09 1.47 12.00
CA GLY A 12 -8.49 1.72 11.64
C GLY A 12 -9.35 0.58 12.17
N HIS A 13 -9.78 0.66 13.42
CA HIS A 13 -10.62 -0.35 14.07
C HIS A 13 -12.06 -0.32 13.50
N PHE A 14 -12.26 -0.88 12.31
CA PHE A 14 -13.60 -1.27 11.85
C PHE A 14 -13.92 -2.65 12.41
N GLN A 15 -14.77 -2.69 13.44
CA GLN A 15 -15.45 -3.93 13.84
C GLN A 15 -16.27 -4.45 12.65
N LEU A 16 -15.77 -5.49 11.99
CA LEU A 16 -16.54 -6.32 11.07
C LEU A 16 -16.59 -7.74 11.64
N PHE A 17 -17.41 -7.92 12.68
CA PHE A 17 -17.79 -9.24 13.24
C PHE A 17 -18.62 -10.11 12.27
N SER A 18 -18.50 -9.89 10.95
CA SER A 18 -19.30 -10.57 9.92
C SER A 18 -18.47 -11.00 8.69
N LYS A 19 -17.16 -10.71 8.61
CA LYS A 19 -16.33 -11.08 7.43
C LYS A 19 -15.67 -12.46 7.49
N GLU A 20 -15.51 -13.06 8.67
CA GLU A 20 -14.79 -14.33 8.83
C GLU A 20 -15.46 -15.50 8.08
N VAL A 21 -16.79 -15.49 7.95
CA VAL A 21 -17.55 -16.64 7.42
C VAL A 21 -17.45 -16.80 5.90
N ASN A 22 -17.00 -15.78 5.15
CA ASN A 22 -16.98 -15.83 3.67
C ASN A 22 -15.63 -16.15 3.04
N LEU A 23 -14.56 -16.13 3.84
CA LEU A 23 -13.18 -16.23 3.38
C LEU A 23 -12.63 -17.66 3.43
N LEU A 24 -13.31 -18.54 4.16
CA LEU A 24 -12.95 -19.94 4.32
C LEU A 24 -13.82 -20.82 3.41
N ASP A 25 -13.26 -21.89 2.88
CA ASP A 25 -13.99 -22.98 2.26
C ASP A 25 -14.66 -23.85 3.34
N CYS A 26 -15.48 -24.81 2.91
CA CYS A 26 -16.20 -25.71 3.83
C CYS A 26 -15.28 -26.60 4.69
N GLN A 27 -13.97 -26.55 4.49
CA GLN A 27 -12.96 -27.26 5.29
C GLN A 27 -12.12 -26.31 6.17
N GLY A 28 -12.41 -25.01 6.19
CA GLY A 28 -11.68 -24.03 6.98
C GLY A 28 -10.39 -23.53 6.31
N HIS A 29 -10.17 -23.79 5.02
CA HIS A 29 -9.05 -23.22 4.26
C HIS A 29 -9.46 -21.92 3.59
N TYR A 30 -8.53 -20.96 3.51
CA TYR A 30 -8.80 -19.71 2.80
C TYR A 30 -9.03 -19.96 1.31
N LYS A 31 -10.07 -19.35 0.73
CA LYS A 31 -10.29 -19.43 -0.73
C LYS A 31 -9.07 -18.84 -1.43
N HIS A 32 -8.36 -19.64 -2.23
CA HIS A 32 -7.14 -19.19 -2.92
C HIS A 32 -7.35 -17.94 -3.79
N ASP A 33 -8.58 -17.70 -4.25
CA ASP A 33 -8.92 -16.59 -5.14
C ASP A 33 -8.99 -15.22 -4.45
N THR A 34 -9.08 -15.18 -3.13
CA THR A 34 -9.08 -13.92 -2.37
C THR A 34 -7.68 -13.37 -2.12
N VAL A 35 -6.62 -14.12 -2.42
CA VAL A 35 -5.24 -13.62 -2.40
C VAL A 35 -4.99 -12.75 -3.65
N PRO A 36 -4.57 -11.49 -3.49
CA PRO A 36 -4.38 -10.57 -4.61
C PRO A 36 -3.21 -11.00 -5.49
N GLN A 37 -3.37 -10.81 -6.80
CA GLN A 37 -2.32 -11.08 -7.79
C GLN A 37 -1.36 -9.89 -7.92
N TRP A 38 -0.14 -10.15 -8.36
CA TRP A 38 0.85 -9.11 -8.66
C TRP A 38 1.76 -9.51 -9.82
N ASP A 39 1.98 -8.57 -10.73
CA ASP A 39 2.64 -8.77 -12.02
C ASP A 39 4.13 -8.39 -12.03
N GLY A 40 4.64 -7.87 -10.91
CA GLY A 40 5.99 -7.32 -10.79
C GLY A 40 6.07 -5.81 -11.00
N ASN A 41 4.95 -5.11 -11.13
CA ASN A 41 4.92 -3.65 -11.18
C ASN A 41 5.27 -3.06 -9.80
N THR A 42 6.41 -2.37 -9.71
CA THR A 42 6.89 -1.74 -8.48
C THR A 42 6.06 -0.56 -8.02
N ASP A 43 5.22 0.02 -8.88
CA ASP A 43 4.32 1.12 -8.50
C ASP A 43 3.13 0.63 -7.66
N SER A 44 2.75 -0.64 -7.83
CA SER A 44 1.65 -1.27 -7.08
C SER A 44 2.13 -2.15 -5.92
N ILE A 45 3.44 -2.34 -5.75
CA ILE A 45 4.01 -3.33 -4.83
C ILE A 45 3.65 -3.05 -3.36
N ILE A 46 3.63 -1.77 -2.94
CA ILE A 46 3.32 -1.39 -1.56
C ILE A 46 1.88 -1.75 -1.22
N ARG A 47 0.92 -1.31 -2.04
CA ARG A 47 -0.50 -1.64 -1.88
C ARG A 47 -0.73 -3.15 -1.89
N TRP A 48 -0.03 -3.88 -2.77
CA TRP A 48 -0.14 -5.32 -2.84
C TRP A 48 0.40 -6.01 -1.58
N ILE A 49 1.60 -5.64 -1.11
CA ILE A 49 2.19 -6.16 0.13
C ILE A 49 1.26 -5.88 1.33
N SER A 50 0.72 -4.67 1.46
CA SER A 50 -0.21 -4.33 2.56
C SER A 50 -1.44 -5.23 2.58
N LYS A 51 -2.06 -5.48 1.41
CA LYS A 51 -3.20 -6.41 1.32
C LYS A 51 -2.84 -7.83 1.76
N VAL A 52 -1.66 -8.33 1.41
CA VAL A 52 -1.22 -9.68 1.85
C VAL A 52 -0.85 -9.68 3.34
N ASN A 53 -0.26 -8.60 3.86
CA ASN A 53 0.02 -8.44 5.29
C ASN A 53 -1.26 -8.47 6.12
N ASP A 54 -2.33 -7.80 5.67
CA ASP A 54 -3.62 -7.82 6.34
C ASP A 54 -4.17 -9.25 6.46
N LEU A 55 -4.06 -10.05 5.39
CA LEU A 55 -4.42 -11.47 5.44
C LEU A 55 -3.54 -12.26 6.40
N ALA A 56 -2.22 -12.06 6.33
CA ALA A 56 -1.27 -12.76 7.19
C ALA A 56 -1.43 -12.41 8.68
N SER A 57 -1.97 -11.24 9.00
CA SER A 57 -2.19 -10.78 10.37
C SER A 57 -3.30 -11.55 11.11
N TYR A 58 -4.18 -12.25 10.37
CA TYR A 58 -5.31 -12.96 10.96
C TYR A 58 -4.89 -14.12 11.85
N SER A 59 -3.85 -14.88 11.47
CA SER A 59 -3.29 -15.92 12.33
C SER A 59 -1.89 -16.37 11.87
N PRO A 60 -1.09 -16.97 12.77
CA PRO A 60 0.17 -17.61 12.38
C PRO A 60 0.00 -18.70 11.32
N ALA A 61 -1.10 -19.46 11.37
CA ALA A 61 -1.41 -20.47 10.36
C ALA A 61 -1.67 -19.85 8.99
N MET A 62 -2.38 -18.72 8.94
CA MET A 62 -2.60 -17.96 7.70
C MET A 62 -1.29 -17.47 7.10
N ASN A 63 -0.41 -16.92 7.93
CA ASN A 63 0.93 -16.49 7.50
C ASN A 63 1.73 -17.63 6.86
N GLN A 64 1.70 -18.84 7.45
CA GLN A 64 2.35 -20.02 6.88
C GLN A 64 1.73 -20.44 5.54
N GLN A 65 0.40 -20.53 5.49
CA GLN A 65 -0.31 -20.91 4.26
C GLN A 65 -0.01 -19.95 3.10
N LEU A 66 0.01 -18.64 3.38
CA LEU A 66 0.30 -17.61 2.38
C LEU A 66 1.68 -17.77 1.74
N GLY A 67 2.67 -18.31 2.45
CA GLY A 67 3.99 -18.64 1.89
C GLY A 67 3.89 -19.55 0.65
N SER A 68 2.99 -20.54 0.68
CA SER A 68 2.75 -21.47 -0.43
C SER A 68 1.75 -20.97 -1.48
N ILE A 69 0.85 -20.06 -1.10
CA ILE A 69 -0.23 -19.56 -1.96
C ILE A 69 0.25 -18.40 -2.83
N VAL A 70 0.93 -17.41 -2.25
CA VAL A 70 1.34 -16.18 -2.93
C VAL A 70 2.12 -16.44 -4.21
N PRO A 71 3.09 -17.38 -4.27
CA PRO A 71 3.81 -17.67 -5.51
C PRO A 71 2.93 -18.07 -6.69
N ARG A 72 1.80 -18.73 -6.42
CA ARG A 72 0.82 -19.16 -7.44
C ARG A 72 -0.08 -18.02 -7.92
N ARG A 73 0.00 -16.86 -7.27
CA ARG A 73 -0.76 -15.64 -7.59
C ARG A 73 0.14 -14.57 -8.21
N LEU A 74 1.45 -14.82 -8.30
CA LEU A 74 2.35 -13.99 -9.08
C LEU A 74 2.07 -14.17 -10.57
N GLN A 75 2.27 -13.09 -11.33
CA GLN A 75 2.10 -13.05 -12.77
C GLN A 75 3.25 -12.28 -13.41
N GLY A 76 3.33 -12.34 -14.74
CA GLY A 76 4.22 -11.49 -15.52
C GLY A 76 5.67 -11.55 -15.04
N LYS A 77 6.26 -10.39 -14.73
CA LYS A 77 7.66 -10.28 -14.32
C LYS A 77 7.91 -10.87 -12.93
N ALA A 78 6.92 -10.82 -12.03
CA ALA A 78 7.04 -11.40 -10.69
C ALA A 78 7.09 -12.93 -10.74
N GLU A 79 6.28 -13.55 -11.59
CA GLU A 79 6.31 -15.00 -11.77
C GLU A 79 7.65 -15.46 -12.35
N VAL A 80 8.11 -14.80 -13.42
CA VAL A 80 9.40 -15.08 -14.08
C VAL A 80 10.55 -14.96 -13.08
N TRP A 81 10.57 -13.88 -12.29
CA TRP A 81 11.55 -13.69 -11.23
C TRP A 81 11.50 -14.83 -10.21
N TYR A 82 10.31 -15.17 -9.71
CA TYR A 82 10.17 -16.20 -8.70
C TYR A 82 10.73 -17.55 -9.19
N PHE A 83 10.39 -17.96 -10.42
CA PHE A 83 10.91 -19.22 -10.98
C PHE A 83 12.39 -19.19 -11.36
N SER A 84 13.02 -18.01 -11.42
CA SER A 84 14.48 -17.90 -11.52
C SER A 84 15.21 -18.28 -10.23
N ILE A 85 14.50 -18.31 -9.09
CA ILE A 85 15.07 -18.68 -7.79
C ILE A 85 15.26 -20.20 -7.71
N PRO A 86 16.44 -20.70 -7.25
CA PRO A 86 16.67 -22.13 -7.07
C PRO A 86 15.62 -22.80 -6.19
N LEU A 87 15.19 -24.01 -6.59
CA LEU A 87 14.11 -24.75 -5.90
C LEU A 87 14.36 -24.90 -4.39
N ALA A 88 15.60 -25.17 -3.99
CA ALA A 88 15.96 -25.30 -2.57
C ALA A 88 15.72 -24.01 -1.77
N LYS A 89 15.93 -22.84 -2.38
CA LYS A 89 15.62 -21.55 -1.77
C LYS A 89 14.12 -21.29 -1.78
N ARG A 90 13.43 -21.55 -2.89
CA ARG A 90 11.95 -21.40 -2.98
C ARG A 90 11.21 -22.19 -1.90
N ARG A 91 11.61 -23.44 -1.63
CA ARG A 91 11.02 -24.25 -0.56
C ARG A 91 11.10 -23.58 0.82
N LYS A 92 12.19 -22.87 1.12
CA LYS A 92 12.32 -22.10 2.37
C LYS A 92 11.46 -20.85 2.38
N LEU A 93 11.38 -20.15 1.24
CA LEU A 93 10.53 -18.98 1.10
C LEU A 93 9.04 -19.32 1.23
N GLU A 94 8.65 -20.52 0.81
CA GLU A 94 7.26 -21.01 0.90
C GLU A 94 6.85 -21.44 2.32
N GLU A 95 7.75 -21.45 3.31
CA GLU A 95 7.44 -21.80 4.71
C GLU A 95 6.54 -20.76 5.39
N SER A 96 6.66 -19.48 5.00
CA SER A 96 5.85 -18.41 5.57
C SER A 96 5.83 -17.17 4.70
N TRP A 97 4.76 -16.38 4.83
CA TRP A 97 4.66 -15.08 4.15
C TRP A 97 5.81 -14.16 4.54
N ASP A 98 6.27 -14.19 5.78
CA ASP A 98 7.38 -13.32 6.20
C ASP A 98 8.68 -13.60 5.46
N GLN A 99 9.03 -14.87 5.23
CA GLN A 99 10.22 -15.24 4.46
C GLN A 99 10.10 -14.78 3.01
N LEU A 100 8.95 -15.07 2.38
CA LEU A 100 8.70 -14.68 1.00
C LEU A 100 8.67 -13.15 0.83
N ARG A 101 8.02 -12.43 1.76
CA ARG A 101 7.95 -10.96 1.76
C ARG A 101 9.33 -10.34 1.86
N GLN A 102 10.19 -10.83 2.75
CA GLN A 102 11.56 -10.33 2.88
C GLN A 102 12.35 -10.50 1.58
N GLU A 103 12.21 -11.63 0.90
CA GLU A 103 12.87 -11.87 -0.39
C GLU A 103 12.33 -10.93 -1.48
N ILE A 104 11.01 -10.75 -1.56
CA ILE A 104 10.38 -9.82 -2.50
C ILE A 104 10.87 -8.40 -2.27
N MET A 105 10.86 -7.94 -1.02
CA MET A 105 11.34 -6.60 -0.65
C MET A 105 12.83 -6.44 -0.98
N GLY A 106 13.66 -7.45 -0.68
CA GLY A 106 15.09 -7.41 -0.97
C GLY A 106 15.41 -7.29 -2.46
N TYR A 107 14.61 -7.92 -3.33
CA TYR A 107 14.81 -7.85 -4.78
C TYR A 107 14.22 -6.58 -5.40
N TYR A 108 12.95 -6.29 -5.13
CA TYR A 108 12.19 -5.22 -5.80
C TYR A 108 12.30 -3.85 -5.13
N MET A 109 12.45 -3.80 -3.81
CA MET A 109 12.50 -2.56 -3.02
C MET A 109 13.93 -2.24 -2.57
N ASN A 110 14.86 -2.33 -3.52
CA ASN A 110 16.26 -1.97 -3.30
C ASN A 110 16.47 -0.44 -3.27
N GLN A 111 17.72 -0.01 -3.06
CA GLN A 111 18.07 1.42 -2.95
C GLN A 111 17.60 2.24 -4.17
N THR A 112 17.70 1.69 -5.38
CA THR A 112 17.27 2.40 -6.59
C THR A 112 15.75 2.61 -6.61
N TRP A 113 14.97 1.63 -6.14
CA TRP A 113 13.53 1.81 -5.96
C TRP A 113 13.26 2.88 -4.91
N LEU A 114 13.95 2.83 -3.76
CA LEU A 114 13.78 3.80 -2.69
C LEU A 114 14.03 5.24 -3.16
N ASP A 115 15.14 5.48 -3.87
CA ASP A 115 15.50 6.81 -4.37
C ASP A 115 14.48 7.34 -5.39
N LYS A 116 14.02 6.46 -6.30
CA LYS A 116 12.98 6.81 -7.28
C LYS A 116 11.65 7.12 -6.61
N THR A 117 11.23 6.31 -5.65
CA THR A 117 9.96 6.50 -4.94
C THR A 117 10.01 7.75 -4.07
N LYS A 118 11.13 8.05 -3.39
CA LYS A 118 11.32 9.32 -2.67
C LYS A 118 11.16 10.53 -3.58
N LYS A 119 11.86 10.52 -4.72
CA LYS A 119 11.75 11.59 -5.71
C LYS A 119 10.30 11.71 -6.21
N ARG A 120 9.67 10.59 -6.56
CA ARG A 120 8.28 10.56 -7.03
C ARG A 120 7.32 11.10 -5.98
N ALA A 121 7.50 10.72 -4.71
CA ALA A 121 6.69 11.19 -3.59
C ALA A 121 6.76 12.71 -3.45
N TRP A 122 7.96 13.31 -3.50
CA TRP A 122 8.11 14.77 -3.45
C TRP A 122 7.54 15.47 -4.68
N ASP A 123 7.83 14.97 -5.88
CA ASP A 123 7.46 15.63 -7.14
C ASP A 123 5.96 15.49 -7.46
N THR A 124 5.26 14.51 -6.88
CA THR A 124 3.83 14.27 -7.14
C THR A 124 2.98 15.51 -6.85
N ARG A 125 2.21 15.94 -7.87
CA ARG A 125 1.23 17.04 -7.82
C ARG A 125 -0.14 16.57 -8.26
N TYR A 126 -1.17 17.34 -7.86
CA TYR A 126 -2.54 17.16 -8.32
C TYR A 126 -2.63 17.31 -9.85
N ARG A 127 -3.33 16.38 -10.50
CA ARG A 127 -3.57 16.31 -11.94
C ARG A 127 -2.32 16.45 -12.81
N GLU A 128 -1.20 15.93 -12.33
CA GLU A 128 0.03 15.87 -13.11
C GLU A 128 -0.10 14.99 -14.37
N MET A 129 0.92 15.00 -15.23
CA MET A 129 0.94 14.18 -16.44
C MET A 129 0.69 12.70 -16.12
N GLY A 130 -0.28 12.10 -16.82
CA GLY A 130 -0.74 10.73 -16.57
C GLY A 130 -1.90 10.60 -15.56
N HIS A 131 -2.19 11.67 -14.82
CA HIS A 131 -3.26 11.73 -13.81
C HIS A 131 -4.21 12.92 -14.03
N THR A 132 -4.34 13.44 -15.25
CA THR A 132 -5.07 14.68 -15.56
C THR A 132 -6.56 14.66 -15.22
N ARG A 133 -7.14 13.49 -14.98
CA ARG A 133 -8.55 13.30 -14.61
C ARG A 133 -8.73 12.83 -13.16
N GLU A 134 -7.67 12.85 -12.35
CA GLU A 134 -7.76 12.42 -10.97
C GLU A 134 -8.65 13.36 -10.16
N THR A 135 -9.42 12.77 -9.23
CA THR A 135 -10.19 13.54 -8.25
C THR A 135 -9.31 13.94 -7.06
N PRO A 136 -9.75 14.91 -6.24
CA PRO A 136 -9.08 15.24 -5.00
C PRO A 136 -8.83 14.02 -4.08
N SER A 137 -9.79 13.10 -3.99
CA SER A 137 -9.62 11.86 -3.21
C SER A 137 -8.56 10.95 -3.83
N ASP A 138 -8.57 10.78 -5.16
CA ASP A 138 -7.58 9.95 -5.86
C ASP A 138 -6.16 10.46 -5.65
N TYR A 139 -5.98 11.78 -5.74
CA TYR A 139 -4.70 12.45 -5.46
C TYR A 139 -4.24 12.22 -4.03
N TYR A 140 -5.10 12.44 -3.04
CA TYR A 140 -4.78 12.21 -1.64
C TYR A 140 -4.27 10.78 -1.42
N ILE A 141 -5.01 9.78 -1.91
CA ILE A 141 -4.63 8.37 -1.73
C ILE A 141 -3.28 8.10 -2.41
N ARG A 142 -3.10 8.56 -3.65
CA ARG A 142 -1.87 8.36 -4.41
C ARG A 142 -0.65 9.01 -3.77
N LYS A 143 -0.76 10.27 -3.33
CA LYS A 143 0.32 11.00 -2.67
C LYS A 143 0.64 10.42 -1.28
N SER A 144 -0.39 10.08 -0.50
CA SER A 144 -0.24 9.47 0.83
C SER A 144 0.48 8.12 0.75
N ASP A 145 0.11 7.26 -0.20
CA ASP A 145 0.78 5.96 -0.39
C ASP A 145 2.26 6.10 -0.74
N LEU A 146 2.61 7.08 -1.59
CA LEU A 146 4.00 7.33 -1.97
C LEU A 146 4.83 7.83 -0.78
N LEU A 147 4.28 8.75 0.01
CA LEU A 147 4.97 9.33 1.16
C LEU A 147 5.18 8.28 2.27
N THR A 148 4.12 7.58 2.66
CA THR A 148 4.16 6.56 3.72
C THR A 148 5.00 5.33 3.35
N ALA A 149 5.20 5.08 2.05
CA ALA A 149 6.07 3.99 1.59
C ALA A 149 7.55 4.21 1.88
N VAL A 150 8.02 5.47 1.97
CA VAL A 150 9.46 5.80 1.99
C VAL A 150 9.88 6.78 3.08
N PHE A 151 8.92 7.42 3.75
CA PHE A 151 9.15 8.34 4.85
C PHE A 151 8.42 7.89 6.11
N GLN A 152 9.05 8.14 7.26
CA GLN A 152 8.41 8.09 8.57
C GLN A 152 8.12 9.54 8.94
N MET A 153 6.87 9.95 8.77
CA MET A 153 6.38 11.30 9.00
C MET A 153 5.29 11.26 10.06
N GLU A 154 5.22 12.28 10.89
CA GLU A 154 4.04 12.52 11.71
C GLU A 154 2.86 12.95 10.83
N ASP A 155 1.63 12.73 11.29
CA ASP A 155 0.43 13.06 10.50
C ASP A 155 0.38 14.53 10.09
N SER A 156 0.87 15.44 10.95
CA SER A 156 0.93 16.87 10.63
C SER A 156 1.90 17.17 9.48
N GLU A 157 3.03 16.48 9.41
CA GLU A 157 4.00 16.59 8.30
C GLU A 157 3.39 15.99 7.03
N LEU A 158 2.73 14.83 7.12
CA LEU A 158 2.07 14.19 5.99
C LEU A 158 0.98 15.06 5.37
N ILE A 159 0.14 15.68 6.22
CA ILE A 159 -0.89 16.64 5.80
C ILE A 159 -0.28 17.81 5.03
N LEU A 160 0.82 18.39 5.54
CA LEU A 160 1.48 19.51 4.89
C LEU A 160 2.07 19.11 3.53
N GLU A 161 2.75 17.96 3.45
CA GLU A 161 3.33 17.45 2.21
C GLU A 161 2.28 17.07 1.16
N ILE A 162 1.13 16.54 1.58
CA ILE A 162 0.00 16.28 0.68
C ILE A 162 -0.54 17.59 0.12
N MET A 163 -0.70 18.60 0.98
CA MET A 163 -1.27 19.89 0.61
C MET A 163 -0.31 20.78 -0.18
N ASP A 164 1.01 20.63 -0.03
CA ASP A 164 2.01 21.31 -0.87
C ASP A 164 1.84 20.96 -2.36
N GLY A 165 1.43 19.72 -2.64
CA GLY A 165 1.20 19.28 -4.00
C GLY A 165 -0.19 19.59 -4.57
N ALA A 166 -1.08 20.19 -3.77
CA ALA A 166 -2.44 20.53 -4.15
C ALA A 166 -2.55 21.95 -4.76
N PRO A 167 -3.62 22.26 -5.52
CA PRO A 167 -3.88 23.61 -6.01
C PRO A 167 -4.01 24.61 -4.86
N LYS A 168 -3.46 25.81 -5.05
CA LYS A 168 -3.48 26.86 -4.01
C LYS A 168 -4.91 27.23 -3.56
N GLY A 169 -5.88 27.12 -4.47
CA GLY A 169 -7.29 27.36 -4.18
C GLY A 169 -7.83 26.47 -3.07
N TRP A 170 -7.31 25.25 -2.90
CA TRP A 170 -7.78 24.32 -1.86
C TRP A 170 -7.56 24.85 -0.45
N HIS A 171 -6.53 25.67 -0.21
CA HIS A 171 -6.28 26.28 1.10
C HIS A 171 -7.38 27.25 1.54
N THR A 172 -8.29 27.64 0.65
CA THR A 172 -9.47 28.46 1.00
C THR A 172 -10.57 27.64 1.68
N ILE A 173 -10.58 26.32 1.48
CA ILE A 173 -11.57 25.38 2.03
C ILE A 173 -10.92 24.50 3.10
N LEU A 174 -9.74 23.96 2.79
CA LEU A 174 -9.01 23.02 3.63
C LEU A 174 -8.01 23.76 4.51
N THR A 175 -8.39 23.99 5.77
CA THR A 175 -7.50 24.60 6.76
C THR A 175 -6.69 23.52 7.47
N THR A 176 -5.49 23.22 6.96
CA THR A 176 -4.64 22.10 7.41
C THR A 176 -4.40 22.03 8.91
N ARG A 177 -4.28 23.19 9.58
CA ARG A 177 -4.06 23.29 11.02
C ARG A 177 -5.21 22.79 11.89
N LEU A 178 -6.40 22.62 11.31
CA LEU A 178 -7.58 22.15 12.04
C LEU A 178 -7.67 20.62 12.09
N TYR A 179 -6.95 19.91 11.21
CA TYR A 179 -6.97 18.46 11.15
C TYR A 179 -5.94 17.89 12.12
N LYS A 180 -6.37 16.95 12.96
CA LYS A 180 -5.52 16.27 13.94
C LYS A 180 -4.72 15.14 13.32
N ASP A 181 -5.32 14.48 12.34
CA ASP A 181 -4.77 13.30 11.69
C ASP A 181 -5.11 13.30 10.19
N VAL A 182 -4.49 12.36 9.49
CA VAL A 182 -4.62 12.22 8.04
C VAL A 182 -6.02 11.75 7.63
N CYS A 183 -6.77 11.09 8.52
CA CYS A 183 -8.13 10.62 8.29
C CYS A 183 -9.14 11.79 8.29
N GLU A 184 -8.95 12.78 9.19
CA GLU A 184 -9.74 14.01 9.20
C GLU A 184 -9.53 14.80 7.89
N LEU A 185 -8.28 14.94 7.43
CA LEU A 185 -7.99 15.54 6.13
C LEU A 185 -8.67 14.77 4.97
N GLN A 186 -8.53 13.44 4.94
CA GLN A 186 -9.16 12.61 3.91
C GLN A 186 -10.68 12.80 3.87
N SER A 187 -11.31 12.82 5.05
CA SER A 187 -12.75 13.01 5.19
C SER A 187 -13.18 14.39 4.69
N ALA A 188 -12.42 15.43 5.00
CA ALA A 188 -12.67 16.78 4.53
C ALA A 188 -12.51 16.91 3.00
N ILE A 189 -11.46 16.31 2.42
CA ILE A 189 -11.25 16.25 0.97
C ILE A 189 -12.44 15.58 0.28
N ARG A 190 -12.90 14.44 0.80
CA ARG A 190 -14.05 13.72 0.25
C ARG A 190 -15.34 14.53 0.37
N TYR A 191 -15.56 15.19 1.51
CA TYR A 191 -16.75 16.01 1.74
C TYR A 191 -16.82 17.22 0.80
N HIS A 192 -15.67 17.84 0.50
CA HIS A 192 -15.57 19.01 -0.38
C HIS A 192 -15.17 18.69 -1.82
N GLU A 193 -15.21 17.42 -2.24
CA GLU A 193 -14.57 16.96 -3.49
C GLU A 193 -15.03 17.74 -4.72
N GLU A 194 -16.34 17.95 -4.88
CA GLU A 194 -16.89 18.72 -6.00
C GLU A 194 -16.39 20.16 -6.01
N THR A 195 -16.44 20.84 -4.87
CA THR A 195 -15.96 22.22 -4.75
C THR A 195 -14.45 22.34 -5.00
N LEU A 196 -13.67 21.35 -4.54
CA LEU A 196 -12.22 21.33 -4.76
C LEU A 196 -11.86 21.11 -6.23
N MET A 197 -12.69 20.40 -7.00
CA MET A 197 -12.51 20.25 -8.45
C MET A 197 -12.75 21.55 -9.22
N ASP A 198 -13.61 22.43 -8.70
CA ASP A 198 -13.93 23.73 -9.33
C ASP A 198 -12.87 24.83 -9.04
N LEU A 199 -11.96 24.56 -8.09
CA LEU A 199 -10.91 25.50 -7.64
C LEU A 199 -9.52 25.23 -8.25
N ASP A 200 -9.43 24.25 -9.15
CA ASP A 200 -8.20 23.84 -9.84
C ASP A 200 -7.94 24.66 -11.12
#